data_AF-A0A9D9WYW8-F1
#
_entry.id   AF-A0A9D9WYW8-F1
#
_cell.length_a   1.000
_cell.length_b   1.000
_cell.length_c   1.000
_cell.angle_alpha   90.00
_cell.angle_beta   90.00
_cell.angle_gamma   90.00
#
_symmetry.space_group_name_H-M   'P 1'
#
loop_
_entity.id
_entity.type
_entity.pdbx_description
1 polymer ?
#
loop_
_entity_poly.entity_id
_entity_poly.type
_entity_poly.pdbx_seq_one_letter_code
_entity_poly.pdbx_strand_id
1 'polypeptide(L)' 'MWVKIKRNVYVGSEVKSAGSELDLDRDVAKLLIGAGKAEAIPEPAPAPVVAKPAKPKPAPAEPAPISEEN' A
#
# COMPACT_ATOMS: atom_id res chain seq x y z
N MET A 1 17.68 -1.52 4.76
CA MET A 1 17.87 -2.43 3.61
C MET A 1 16.52 -2.98 3.20
N TRP A 2 16.15 -2.78 1.95
CA TRP A 2 14.85 -3.22 1.46
C TRP A 2 14.82 -4.71 1.17
N VAL A 3 13.80 -5.38 1.70
CA VAL A 3 13.53 -6.79 1.44
C VAL A 3 12.07 -7.04 1.14
N LYS A 4 11.82 -8.03 0.29
CA LYS A 4 10.49 -8.57 0.04
C LYS A 4 10.31 -9.86 0.82
N ILE A 5 9.30 -9.92 1.67
CA ILE A 5 8.96 -11.10 2.46
C ILE A 5 8.35 -12.17 1.54
N LYS A 6 8.87 -13.39 1.56
CA LYS A 6 8.34 -14.53 0.78
C LYS A 6 7.29 -15.34 1.52
N ARG A 7 7.34 -15.33 2.85
CA ARG A 7 6.46 -16.12 3.73
C ARG A 7 6.11 -15.28 4.94
N ASN A 8 4.92 -15.46 5.49
CA ASN A 8 4.51 -14.73 6.69
C ASN A 8 5.56 -14.92 7.80
N VAL A 9 6.10 -13.81 8.31
CA VAL A 9 7.10 -13.79 9.37
C VAL A 9 6.69 -12.83 10.47
N TYR A 10 7.11 -13.13 11.69
CA TYR A 10 7.03 -12.19 12.80
C TYR A 10 8.31 -11.36 12.82
N VAL A 11 8.17 -10.04 12.77
CA VAL A 11 9.26 -9.07 12.97
C VAL A 11 8.92 -8.28 14.22
N GLY A 12 9.62 -8.56 15.32
CA GLY A 12 9.22 -8.07 16.65
C GLY A 12 7.86 -8.64 17.06
N SER A 13 6.89 -7.75 17.32
CA SER A 13 5.51 -8.12 17.67
C SER A 13 4.53 -8.07 16.49
N GLU A 14 4.99 -7.73 15.28
CA GLU A 14 4.13 -7.62 14.10
C GLU A 14 4.29 -8.82 13.15
N VAL A 15 3.16 -9.30 12.63
CA VAL A 15 3.15 -10.22 11.49
C VAL A 15 3.31 -9.42 10.21
N LYS A 16 4.30 -9.77 9.41
CA LYS A 16 4.50 -9.26 8.06
C LYS A 16 4.16 -10.36 7.06
N SER A 17 3.22 -10.05 6.18
CA SER A 17 2.69 -11.01 5.21
C SER A 17 3.68 -11.27 4.06
N ALA A 18 3.56 -12.44 3.44
CA ALA A 18 4.21 -12.71 2.17
C ALA A 18 3.82 -11.65 1.12
N GLY A 19 4.81 -11.19 0.36
CA GLY A 19 4.68 -10.13 -0.64
C GLY A 19 4.98 -8.73 -0.11
N SER A 20 5.01 -8.50 1.21
CA SER A 20 5.30 -7.19 1.78
C SER A 20 6.76 -6.77 1.55
N GLU A 21 6.94 -5.51 1.17
CA GLU A 21 8.23 -4.86 1.00
C GLU A 21 8.48 -3.98 2.22
N LEU A 22 9.62 -4.18 2.88
CA LEU A 22 9.94 -3.54 4.14
C LEU A 22 11.39 -3.07 4.12
N ASP A 23 11.64 -1.87 4.65
CA ASP A 23 12.98 -1.47 5.01
C ASP A 23 13.31 -2.05 6.38
N LEU A 24 14.27 -2.98 6.42
CA LEU A 24 14.74 -3.61 7.65
C LEU A 24 16.21 -3.27 7.90
N ASP A 25 16.62 -3.39 9.16
CA ASP A 25 18.03 -3.33 9.50
C ASP A 25 18.83 -4.40 8.74
N ARG A 26 20.08 -4.10 8.41
CA ARG A 26 20.93 -4.95 7.58
C ARG A 26 21.12 -6.34 8.19
N ASP A 27 21.25 -6.45 9.51
CA ASP A 27 21.46 -7.75 10.17
C ASP A 27 20.19 -8.59 10.18
N VAL A 28 19.03 -7.96 10.44
CA VAL A 28 17.72 -8.62 10.36
C VAL A 28 17.41 -9.05 8.94
N ALA A 29 17.67 -8.18 7.96
CA ALA A 29 17.49 -8.48 6.54
C ALA A 29 18.32 -9.68 6.11
N LYS A 30 19.62 -9.71 6.45
CA LYS A 30 20.51 -10.84 6.15
C LYS A 30 20.02 -12.14 6.79
N LEU A 31 19.55 -12.09 8.04
CA LEU A 31 19.02 -13.26 8.72
C LEU A 31 17.80 -13.83 7.99
N LEU A 32 16.85 -12.98 7.61
CA LEU A 32 15.64 -13.38 6.90
C LEU A 32 15.93 -13.90 5.49
N ILE A 33 16.90 -13.29 4.79
CA ILE A 33 17.35 -13.74 3.47
C ILE A 33 18.05 -15.10 3.58
N GLY A 34 18.98 -15.26 4.53
CA GLY A 34 19.68 -16.52 4.78
C GLY A 34 18.75 -17.66 5.19
N ALA A 35 17.66 -17.35 5.89
CA ALA A 35 16.60 -18.30 6.23
C ALA A 35 15.62 -18.60 5.07
N GLY A 36 15.81 -17.98 3.89
CA GLY A 36 14.92 -18.12 2.73
C GLY A 36 13.51 -17.58 2.96
N LYS A 37 13.34 -16.67 3.92
CA LYS A 37 12.05 -16.04 4.27
C LYS A 37 11.85 -14.69 3.58
N ALA A 38 12.92 -14.06 3.11
CA ALA A 38 12.89 -12.79 2.39
C ALA A 38 13.90 -12.78 1.23
N GLU A 39 13.76 -11.81 0.32
CA GLU A 39 14.72 -11.49 -0.73
C GLU A 39 15.13 -10.03 -0.64
N ALA A 40 16.42 -9.75 -0.83
CA ALA A 40 16.88 -8.38 -1.03
C ALA A 40 16.26 -7.85 -2.32
N ILE A 41 15.67 -6.66 -2.25
CA ILE A 41 15.26 -5.92 -3.44
C ILE A 41 16.07 -4.63 -3.50
N PRO A 42 16.48 -4.18 -4.70
CA PRO A 42 16.91 -2.80 -4.86
C PRO A 42 15.76 -1.89 -4.39
N GLU A 43 16.10 -0.76 -3.78
CA GLU A 43 15.14 0.19 -3.22
C GLU A 43 13.93 0.34 -4.16
N PRO A 44 12.71 -0.06 -3.75
CA PRO A 44 11.56 0.07 -4.63
C PRO A 44 11.40 1.56 -4.92
N ALA A 45 11.36 1.92 -6.20
CA ALA A 45 11.01 3.26 -6.61
C ALA A 45 9.73 3.66 -5.86
N PRO A 46 9.68 4.85 -5.24
CA PRO A 46 8.56 5.24 -4.38
C PRO A 46 7.26 4.93 -5.11
N ALA A 47 6.40 4.13 -4.46
CA ALA A 47 5.11 3.74 -5.03
C ALA A 47 4.43 5.00 -5.58
N PRO A 48 3.89 4.97 -6.81
CA PRO A 48 3.21 6.12 -7.37
C PRO A 48 2.19 6.56 -6.34
N VAL A 49 2.35 7.79 -5.85
CA VAL A 49 1.45 8.41 -4.89
C VAL A 49 0.07 8.26 -5.51
N VAL A 50 -0.76 7.36 -4.99
CA VAL A 50 -2.14 7.26 -5.43
C VAL A 50 -2.71 8.61 -5.03
N ALA A 51 -2.81 9.51 -6.00
CA ALA A 51 -3.47 10.77 -5.84
C ALA A 51 -4.82 10.40 -5.24
N LYS A 52 -5.04 10.86 -3.99
CA LYS A 52 -6.35 10.74 -3.33
C LYS A 52 -7.40 11.04 -4.39
N PRO A 53 -8.45 10.21 -4.56
CA PRO A 53 -9.50 10.55 -5.49
C PRO A 53 -9.94 11.98 -5.16
N ALA A 54 -9.78 12.88 -6.13
CA ALA A 54 -10.28 14.23 -6.00
C ALA A 54 -11.76 14.09 -5.62
N LYS A 55 -12.15 14.80 -4.55
CA LYS A 55 -13.55 14.95 -4.13
C LYS A 55 -14.48 14.88 -5.35
N PRO A 56 -15.54 14.04 -5.34
CA PRO A 56 -16.50 14.07 -6.43
C PRO A 56 -17.00 15.51 -6.59
N LYS A 57 -16.80 16.05 -7.80
CA LYS A 57 -17.38 17.32 -8.23
C LYS A 57 -18.89 17.25 -7.96
N PRO A 58 -19.52 18.26 -7.35
CA PRO A 58 -20.97 18.28 -7.20
C PRO A 58 -21.61 18.11 -8.59
N ALA A 59 -22.56 17.19 -8.71
CA ALA A 59 -23.38 17.06 -9.91
C ALA A 59 -24.05 18.42 -10.21
N PRO A 60 -24.13 18.85 -11.49
CA PRO A 60 -24.98 19.98 -11.85
C PRO A 60 -26.41 19.68 -11.41
N ALA A 61 -27.02 20.60 -10.66
CA ALA A 61 -28.40 20.50 -10.24
C ALA A 61 -29.31 20.26 -11.46
N GLU A 62 -30.09 19.18 -11.39
CA GLU A 62 -31.17 18.90 -12.33
C GLU A 62 -32.20 20.03 -12.21
N PRO A 63 -32.63 20.69 -13.30
CA PRO A 63 -33.70 21.68 -13.20
C PRO A 63 -35.02 20.97 -12.87
N ALA A 64 -35.69 21.44 -11.82
CA ALA A 64 -37.01 20.95 -11.41
C ALA A 64 -38.06 21.17 -12.52
N PRO A 65 -38.97 20.22 -12.77
CA PRO A 65 -40.12 20.46 -13.62
C PRO A 65 -41.09 21.42 -12.90
N ILE A 66 -41.41 22.54 -13.55
CA ILE A 66 -42.54 23.38 -13.19
C ILE A 66 -43.84 22.59 -13.37
N SER A 67 -44.57 22.37 -12.29
CA SER A 67 -46.00 22.05 -12.32
C SER A 67 -46.65 22.89 -11.22
N GLU A 68 -47.16 24.05 -11.61
CA GLU A 68 -48.14 24.77 -10.82
C GLU A 68 -49.47 24.66 -11.56
N GLU A 69 -50.36 23.91 -10.92
CA GLU A 69 -51.77 23.73 -11.23
C GLU A 69 -52.53 24.92 -10.64
N ASN A 70 -53.24 25.68 -11.48
CA ASN A 70 -54.46 26.40 -11.11
C ASN A 70 -55.37 26.58 -12.31
#